data_AF-A0A847XT17-F1
#
_entry.id   AF-A0A847XT17-F1
#
_cell.length_a   1.000
_cell.length_b   1.000
_cell.length_c   1.000
_cell.angle_alpha   90.00
_cell.angle_beta   90.00
_cell.angle_gamma   90.00
#
_symmetry.space_group_name_H-M   'P 1'
#
loop_
_entity.id
_entity.type
_entity.pdbx_description
1 polymer ?
#
loop_
_entity_poly.entity_id
_entity_poly.type
_entity_poly.pdbx_seq_one_letter_code
_entity_poly.pdbx_strand_id
1 'polypeptide(L)'
;NTGYRSAELMYNIGNAYFKLDSVPSAILFYERALLRKPADEDINYNLQIAKTLVVDRFEEIPELFFVRWYNSLALIRSTNSWAKLSLISFVVFLISLSLYFYTSRYKFKVAGFWLALLFFLISFTSLTLSFRNRALVENNTAAIIMSPQVNGKSSPDSSGTDLFVLHEGTKVEIEDEVGEWLEIRLSDGNKGWIPANCLEII
;
A
#
# COMPACT_ATOMS: atom_id res chain seq x y z
N ASN A 1 13.41 20.96 0.08
CA ASN A 1 12.46 20.48 1.12
C ASN A 1 12.39 18.97 1.14
N THR A 2 13.45 18.32 1.61
CA THR A 2 13.52 16.87 1.88
C THR A 2 13.04 16.60 3.30
N GLY A 3 11.81 17.00 3.62
CA GLY A 3 11.19 16.66 4.90
C GLY A 3 11.15 15.13 5.00
N TYR A 4 11.82 14.58 6.00
CA TYR A 4 12.02 13.15 6.19
C TYR A 4 10.66 12.44 6.32
N ARG A 5 10.09 11.97 5.20
CA ARG A 5 8.98 11.00 5.15
C ARG A 5 9.47 9.61 5.58
N SER A 6 10.21 9.53 6.70
CA SER A 6 10.74 8.26 7.20
C SER A 6 9.63 7.52 7.95
N ALA A 7 9.66 6.19 7.87
CA ALA A 7 8.77 5.34 8.64
C ALA A 7 8.84 5.66 10.14
N GLU A 8 10.03 5.98 10.64
CA GLU A 8 10.29 6.32 12.04
C GLU A 8 9.66 7.66 12.46
N LEU A 9 9.67 8.67 11.58
CA LEU A 9 8.95 9.92 11.87
C LEU A 9 7.44 9.67 11.95
N MET A 10 6.88 8.95 10.98
CA MET A 10 5.45 8.60 10.97
C MET A 10 5.08 7.78 12.20
N TYR A 11 5.90 6.79 12.57
CA TYR A 11 5.71 6.00 13.78
C TYR A 11 5.74 6.87 15.06
N ASN A 12 6.70 7.79 15.16
CA ASN A 12 6.80 8.69 16.32
C ASN A 12 5.61 9.66 16.41
N ILE A 13 5.13 10.16 15.27
CA ILE A 13 3.91 10.98 15.23
C ILE A 13 2.70 10.14 15.65
N GLY A 14 2.60 8.90 15.18
CA GLY A 14 1.58 7.94 15.62
C GLY A 14 1.61 7.70 17.13
N ASN A 15 2.81 7.47 17.69
CA ASN A 15 3.01 7.34 19.14
C ASN A 15 2.60 8.60 19.92
N ALA A 16 2.86 9.79 19.37
CA ALA A 16 2.47 11.04 19.99
C ALA A 16 0.94 11.20 20.02
N TYR A 17 0.26 10.96 18.90
CA TYR A 17 -1.20 10.99 18.83
C TYR A 17 -1.85 9.92 19.71
N PHE A 18 -1.25 8.74 19.78
CA PHE A 18 -1.73 7.67 20.65
C PHE A 18 -1.68 8.08 22.12
N LYS A 19 -0.61 8.76 22.55
CA LYS A 19 -0.48 9.30 23.92
C LYS A 19 -1.37 10.52 24.20
N LEU A 20 -1.87 11.17 23.16
CA LEU A 20 -2.84 12.27 23.25
C LEU A 20 -4.29 11.77 23.14
N ASP A 21 -4.51 10.45 23.21
CA ASP A 21 -5.81 9.79 23.03
C ASP A 21 -6.48 10.07 21.67
N SER A 22 -5.72 10.54 20.67
CA SER A 22 -6.20 10.70 19.29
C SER A 22 -5.95 9.41 18.52
N VAL A 23 -6.81 8.41 18.76
CA VAL A 23 -6.72 7.08 18.14
C VAL A 23 -6.77 7.13 16.60
N PRO A 24 -7.67 7.88 15.93
CA PRO A 24 -7.73 7.90 14.47
C PRO A 24 -6.45 8.42 13.83
N SER A 25 -5.89 9.50 14.38
CA SER A 25 -4.61 10.07 13.94
C SER A 25 -3.47 9.09 14.18
N ALA A 26 -3.46 8.40 15.33
CA ALA A 26 -2.46 7.38 15.61
C ALA A 26 -2.49 6.26 14.56
N ILE A 27 -3.69 5.72 14.26
CA ILE A 27 -3.89 4.68 13.24
C ILE A 27 -3.41 5.17 11.88
N LEU A 28 -3.82 6.37 11.45
CA LEU A 28 -3.42 6.97 10.18
C LEU A 28 -1.89 7.01 10.04
N PHE A 29 -1.18 7.49 11.06
CA PHE A 29 0.27 7.61 11.01
C PHE A 29 0.99 6.26 11.14
N TYR A 30 0.44 5.30 11.87
CA TYR A 30 0.96 3.94 11.89
C TYR A 30 0.77 3.22 10.54
N GLU A 31 -0.39 3.34 9.89
CA GLU A 31 -0.62 2.80 8.55
C GLU A 31 0.35 3.44 7.53
N ARG A 32 0.56 4.76 7.60
CA ARG A 32 1.57 5.48 6.81
C ARG A 32 2.99 4.95 7.05
N ALA A 33 3.35 4.69 8.31
CA ALA A 33 4.65 4.12 8.66
C ALA A 33 4.80 2.68 8.11
N LEU A 34 3.73 1.88 8.18
CA LEU A 34 3.69 0.50 7.71
C LEU A 34 3.91 0.40 6.20
N LEU A 35 3.36 1.33 5.41
CA LEU A 35 3.63 1.41 3.96
C LEU A 35 5.13 1.58 3.62
N ARG A 36 5.92 2.09 4.56
CA ARG A 36 7.37 2.31 4.39
C ARG A 36 8.20 1.19 5.00
N LYS A 37 7.74 0.58 6.09
CA LYS A 37 8.37 -0.56 6.74
C LYS A 37 7.32 -1.63 7.08
N PRO A 38 6.92 -2.46 6.11
CA PRO A 38 5.84 -3.44 6.29
C PRO A 38 6.18 -4.56 7.29
N ALA A 39 7.47 -4.83 7.49
CA ALA A 39 7.98 -5.92 8.33
C ALA A 39 8.44 -5.44 9.72
N ASP A 40 8.17 -4.19 10.08
CA ASP A 40 8.56 -3.64 11.38
C ASP A 40 7.56 -4.09 12.45
N GLU A 41 8.05 -4.84 13.43
CA GLU A 41 7.22 -5.45 14.47
C GLU A 41 6.60 -4.40 15.39
N ASP A 42 7.32 -3.32 15.70
CA ASP A 42 6.86 -2.26 16.60
C ASP A 42 5.71 -1.46 15.97
N ILE A 43 5.83 -1.13 14.67
CA ILE A 43 4.75 -0.47 13.93
C ILE A 43 3.50 -1.35 13.90
N ASN A 44 3.65 -2.63 13.55
CA ASN A 44 2.52 -3.56 13.47
C ASN A 44 1.85 -3.76 14.83
N TYR A 45 2.63 -3.93 15.90
CA TYR A 45 2.13 -4.12 17.25
C TYR A 45 1.34 -2.90 17.73
N ASN A 46 1.90 -1.70 17.60
CA ASN A 46 1.22 -0.47 18.02
C ASN A 46 -0.02 -0.18 17.19
N LEU A 47 0.01 -0.46 15.88
CA LEU A 47 -1.16 -0.35 15.01
C LEU A 47 -2.28 -1.29 15.47
N GLN A 48 -1.94 -2.55 15.79
CA GLN A 48 -2.92 -3.52 16.28
C GLN A 48 -3.54 -3.07 17.60
N ILE A 49 -2.75 -2.54 18.53
CA ILE A 49 -3.26 -1.96 19.77
C ILE A 49 -4.24 -0.81 19.45
N ALA A 50 -3.84 0.15 18.62
CA ALA A 50 -4.70 1.27 18.27
C ALA A 50 -6.01 0.82 17.62
N LYS A 51 -5.96 -0.18 16.73
CA LYS A 51 -7.16 -0.76 16.10
C LYS A 51 -8.11 -1.42 17.10
N THR A 52 -7.63 -1.94 18.24
CA THR A 52 -8.51 -2.53 19.26
C THR A 52 -9.37 -1.51 20.02
N LEU A 53 -8.99 -0.23 19.94
CA LEU A 53 -9.71 0.90 20.53
C LEU A 53 -10.80 1.48 19.61
N VAL A 54 -10.83 1.07 18.33
CA VAL A 54 -11.86 1.49 17.39
C VAL A 54 -13.19 0.82 17.71
N VAL A 55 -14.27 1.59 17.64
CA VAL A 55 -15.64 1.13 17.95
C VAL A 55 -16.11 0.09 16.94
N ASP A 56 -15.94 0.38 15.65
CA ASP A 56 -16.40 -0.49 14.58
C ASP A 56 -15.46 -1.70 14.45
N ARG A 57 -16.06 -2.90 14.41
CA ARG A 57 -15.35 -4.16 14.20
C ARG A 57 -15.88 -4.83 12.96
N PHE A 58 -15.21 -4.59 11.84
CA PHE A 58 -15.45 -5.35 10.62
C PHE A 58 -14.57 -6.60 10.62
N GLU A 59 -15.15 -7.75 10.28
CA GLU A 59 -14.34 -8.92 9.95
C GLU A 59 -13.67 -8.66 8.61
N GLU A 60 -12.38 -8.33 8.63
CA GLU A 60 -11.60 -8.24 7.40
C GLU A 60 -11.58 -9.61 6.73
N ILE A 61 -12.01 -9.66 5.46
CA ILE A 61 -11.92 -10.88 4.66
C ILE A 61 -10.42 -11.24 4.59
N PRO A 62 -9.98 -12.38 5.15
CA PRO A 62 -8.56 -12.67 5.27
C PRO A 62 -7.95 -12.80 3.88
N GLU A 63 -6.96 -11.96 3.58
CA GLU A 63 -6.19 -12.09 2.35
C GLU A 63 -5.51 -13.46 2.29
N LEU A 64 -5.50 -14.06 1.10
CA LEU A 64 -4.76 -15.29 0.85
C LEU A 64 -3.27 -15.08 1.13
N PHE A 65 -2.62 -16.07 1.74
CA PHE A 65 -1.23 -15.94 2.22
C PHE A 65 -0.23 -15.48 1.13
N PHE A 66 -0.44 -15.89 -0.12
CA PHE A 66 0.42 -15.53 -1.25
C PHE A 66 0.23 -14.08 -1.71
N VAL A 67 -0.96 -13.49 -1.53
CA VAL A 67 -1.21 -12.06 -1.79
C VAL A 67 -0.43 -11.22 -0.78
N ARG A 68 -0.52 -11.58 0.51
CA ARG A 68 0.27 -10.94 1.57
C ARG A 68 1.76 -11.02 1.31
N TRP A 69 2.28 -12.20 0.97
CA TRP A 69 3.69 -12.38 0.64
C TRP A 69 4.12 -11.54 -0.57
N TYR A 70 3.31 -11.49 -1.62
CA TYR A 70 3.60 -10.67 -2.81
C TYR A 70 3.61 -9.17 -2.49
N ASN A 71 2.66 -8.69 -1.69
CA ASN A 71 2.61 -7.31 -1.22
C ASN A 71 3.84 -6.98 -0.37
N SER A 72 4.19 -7.85 0.59
CA SER A 72 5.38 -7.68 1.41
C SER A 72 6.65 -7.60 0.56
N LEU A 73 6.83 -8.50 -0.41
CA LEU A 73 7.97 -8.44 -1.35
C LEU A 73 8.04 -7.12 -2.11
N ALA A 74 6.90 -6.65 -2.61
CA ALA A 74 6.83 -5.38 -3.31
C ALA A 74 7.25 -4.21 -2.41
N LEU A 75 6.89 -4.25 -1.12
CA LEU A 75 7.16 -3.20 -0.14
C LEU A 75 8.57 -3.22 0.48
N ILE A 76 9.38 -4.29 0.32
CA ILE A 76 10.76 -4.36 0.84
C ILE A 76 11.66 -3.24 0.28
N ARG A 77 11.45 -2.85 -0.97
CA ARG A 77 12.21 -1.78 -1.64
C ARG A 77 11.29 -0.74 -2.24
N SER A 78 11.77 0.49 -2.35
CA SER A 78 11.01 1.57 -2.99
C SER A 78 10.80 1.32 -4.49
N THR A 79 9.74 1.90 -5.06
CA THR A 79 9.45 1.92 -6.51
C THR A 79 10.71 2.20 -7.34
N ASN A 80 11.45 3.26 -7.01
CA ASN A 80 12.66 3.66 -7.73
C ASN A 80 13.78 2.62 -7.65
N SER A 81 13.88 1.88 -6.55
CA SER A 81 14.89 0.84 -6.38
C SER A 81 14.56 -0.40 -7.22
N TRP A 82 13.29 -0.80 -7.25
CA TRP A 82 12.80 -1.88 -8.11
C TRP A 82 12.95 -1.53 -9.60
N ALA A 83 12.58 -0.30 -9.99
CA ALA A 83 12.75 0.18 -11.36
C ALA A 83 14.22 0.19 -11.80
N LYS A 84 15.14 0.67 -10.94
CA LYS A 84 16.59 0.62 -11.23
C LYS A 84 17.12 -0.80 -11.37
N LEU A 85 16.69 -1.73 -10.48
CA LEU A 85 17.08 -3.14 -10.57
C LEU A 85 16.58 -3.76 -11.88
N SER A 86 15.33 -3.48 -12.26
CA SER A 86 14.75 -3.94 -13.52
C SER A 86 15.54 -3.43 -14.72
N LEU A 87 15.90 -2.14 -14.74
CA LEU A 87 16.66 -1.53 -15.83
C LEU A 87 18.07 -2.10 -15.95
N ILE A 88 18.81 -2.19 -14.84
CA ILE A 88 20.18 -2.72 -14.83
C ILE A 88 20.19 -4.19 -15.28
N SER A 89 19.29 -5.01 -14.72
CA SER A 89 19.17 -6.42 -15.13
C SER A 89 18.75 -6.56 -16.59
N PHE A 90 17.90 -5.67 -17.12
CA PHE A 90 17.54 -5.67 -18.54
C PHE A 90 18.74 -5.40 -19.45
N VAL A 91 19.61 -4.43 -19.09
CA VAL A 91 20.83 -4.15 -19.85
C VAL A 91 21.78 -5.35 -19.83
N VAL A 92 21.96 -6.00 -18.67
CA VAL A 92 22.78 -7.23 -18.56
C VAL A 92 22.19 -8.38 -19.36
N PHE A 93 20.86 -8.50 -19.41
CA PHE A 93 20.16 -9.43 -20.28
C PHE A 93 20.52 -9.19 -21.75
N LEU A 94 20.45 -7.94 -22.24
CA LEU A 94 20.81 -7.60 -23.62
C LEU A 94 22.27 -7.92 -23.96
N ILE A 95 23.20 -7.66 -23.02
CA ILE A 95 24.61 -8.01 -23.18
C ILE A 95 24.79 -9.54 -23.26
N SER A 96 24.10 -10.29 -22.39
CA SER A 96 24.16 -11.76 -22.37
C SER A 96 23.54 -12.38 -23.62
N LEU A 97 22.46 -11.78 -24.13
CA LEU A 97 21.80 -12.16 -25.37
C LEU A 97 22.69 -11.88 -26.58
N SER A 98 23.38 -10.74 -26.59
CA SER A 98 24.40 -10.42 -27.59
C SER A 98 25.53 -11.46 -27.58
N LEU A 99 26.06 -11.81 -26.39
CA LEU A 99 27.08 -12.85 -26.26
C LEU A 99 26.61 -14.20 -26.83
N TYR A 100 25.36 -14.57 -26.59
CA TYR A 100 24.76 -15.79 -27.13
C TYR A 100 24.71 -15.82 -28.66
N PHE A 101 24.35 -14.71 -29.31
CA PHE A 101 24.25 -14.63 -30.77
C PHE A 101 25.60 -14.53 -31.47
N TYR A 102 26.53 -13.74 -30.94
CA TYR A 102 27.78 -13.41 -31.66
C TYR A 102 28.95 -14.33 -31.32
N THR A 103 28.85 -15.20 -30.32
CA THR A 103 29.96 -16.08 -29.92
C THR A 103 29.90 -17.45 -30.60
N SER A 104 30.96 -17.82 -31.32
CA SER A 104 31.11 -19.16 -31.92
C SER A 104 31.57 -20.24 -30.94
N ARG A 105 32.09 -19.86 -29.76
CA ARG A 105 32.55 -20.81 -28.73
C ARG A 105 31.37 -21.36 -27.92
N TYR A 106 31.10 -22.66 -28.03
CA TYR A 106 29.96 -23.34 -27.39
C TYR A 106 29.79 -23.02 -25.89
N LYS A 107 30.88 -23.07 -25.09
CA LYS A 107 30.82 -22.80 -23.64
C LYS A 107 30.28 -21.40 -23.31
N PHE A 108 30.74 -20.38 -24.03
CA PHE A 108 30.29 -19.00 -23.84
C PHE A 108 28.86 -18.79 -24.34
N LYS A 109 28.47 -19.48 -25.41
CA LYS A 109 27.09 -19.46 -25.92
C LYS A 109 26.11 -20.03 -24.88
N VAL A 110 26.40 -21.19 -24.31
CA VAL A 110 25.56 -21.80 -23.27
C VAL A 110 25.49 -20.91 -22.02
N ALA A 111 26.62 -20.33 -21.59
CA ALA A 111 26.63 -19.40 -20.47
C ALA A 111 25.79 -18.13 -20.74
N GLY A 112 25.93 -17.53 -21.94
CA GLY A 112 25.16 -16.36 -22.35
C GLY A 112 23.65 -16.62 -22.37
N PHE A 113 23.22 -17.79 -22.81
CA PHE A 113 21.81 -18.18 -22.78
C PHE A 113 21.24 -18.22 -21.36
N TRP A 114 21.91 -18.93 -20.44
CA TRP A 114 21.44 -19.06 -19.06
C TRP A 114 21.48 -17.73 -18.30
N LEU A 115 22.50 -16.90 -18.53
CA LEU A 115 22.57 -15.55 -17.98
C LEU A 115 21.45 -14.66 -18.53
N ALA A 116 21.20 -14.71 -19.84
CA ALA A 116 20.11 -13.96 -20.46
C ALA A 116 18.76 -14.35 -19.84
N LEU A 117 18.48 -15.66 -19.71
CA LEU A 117 17.24 -16.13 -19.10
C LEU A 117 17.10 -15.66 -17.64
N LEU A 118 18.16 -15.79 -16.85
CA LEU A 118 18.18 -15.35 -15.45
C LEU A 118 17.91 -13.84 -15.32
N PHE A 119 18.64 -13.01 -16.06
CA PHE A 119 18.51 -11.56 -15.98
C PHE A 119 17.20 -11.05 -16.57
N PHE A 120 16.63 -11.75 -17.56
CA PHE A 120 15.28 -11.47 -18.04
C PHE A 120 14.24 -11.72 -16.95
N LEU A 121 14.29 -12.86 -16.25
CA LEU A 121 13.37 -13.16 -15.14
C LEU A 121 13.51 -12.16 -13.99
N ILE A 122 14.74 -11.79 -13.61
CA ILE A 122 15.00 -10.76 -12.59
C ILE A 122 14.43 -9.41 -13.04
N SER A 123 14.64 -9.03 -14.30
CA SER A 123 14.15 -7.75 -14.83
C SER A 123 12.62 -7.69 -14.84
N PHE A 124 11.97 -8.77 -15.32
CA PHE A 124 10.53 -8.89 -15.39
C PHE A 124 9.89 -8.87 -14.00
N THR A 125 10.38 -9.70 -13.08
CA THR A 125 9.88 -9.73 -11.68
C THR A 125 10.12 -8.42 -10.94
N SER A 126 11.27 -7.77 -11.14
CA SER A 126 11.54 -6.46 -10.54
C SER A 126 10.59 -5.39 -11.09
N LEU A 127 10.23 -5.47 -12.37
CA LEU A 127 9.28 -4.54 -12.99
C LEU A 127 7.86 -4.72 -12.42
N THR A 128 7.39 -5.97 -12.29
CA THR A 128 6.07 -6.25 -11.71
C THR A 128 6.00 -5.81 -10.25
N LEU A 129 7.06 -6.04 -9.47
CA LEU A 129 7.17 -5.56 -8.09
C LEU A 129 7.21 -4.03 -8.02
N SER A 130 7.86 -3.35 -8.98
CA SER A 130 7.84 -1.89 -9.06
C SER A 130 6.43 -1.35 -9.27
N PHE A 131 5.66 -1.94 -10.20
CA PHE A 131 4.26 -1.54 -10.42
C PHE A 131 3.38 -1.86 -9.21
N ARG A 132 3.59 -3.02 -8.56
CA ARG A 132 2.85 -3.37 -7.35
C ARG A 132 3.16 -2.42 -6.18
N ASN A 133 4.43 -2.08 -5.96
CA ASN A 133 4.82 -1.12 -4.93
C ASN A 133 4.18 0.25 -5.18
N ARG A 134 4.18 0.71 -6.44
CA ARG A 134 3.53 1.96 -6.82
C ARG A 134 2.03 1.94 -6.55
N ALA A 135 1.36 0.85 -6.88
CA ALA A 135 -0.07 0.69 -6.59
C ALA A 135 -0.36 0.74 -5.09
N LEU A 136 0.49 0.10 -4.26
CA LEU A 136 0.32 0.05 -2.81
C LEU A 136 0.67 1.36 -2.09
N VAL A 137 1.59 2.17 -2.64
CA VAL A 137 2.13 3.35 -1.94
C VAL A 137 1.65 4.68 -2.52
N GLU A 138 1.47 4.78 -3.84
CA GLU A 138 1.06 6.03 -4.51
C GLU A 138 -0.42 6.05 -4.89
N ASN A 139 -0.99 4.90 -5.25
CA ASN A 139 -2.41 4.78 -5.60
C ASN A 139 -3.21 4.16 -4.44
N ASN A 140 -2.76 4.37 -3.21
CA ASN A 140 -3.47 3.89 -2.03
C ASN A 140 -4.77 4.70 -1.88
N THR A 141 -5.91 4.06 -2.11
CA THR A 141 -7.22 4.66 -1.88
C THR A 141 -7.73 4.42 -0.45
N ALA A 142 -6.92 3.77 0.40
CA ALA A 142 -7.30 3.56 1.78
C ALA A 142 -7.25 4.87 2.58
N ALA A 143 -8.28 5.08 3.40
CA ALA A 143 -8.43 6.24 4.25
C ALA A 143 -8.91 5.84 5.65
N ILE A 144 -8.68 6.73 6.62
CA ILE A 144 -9.17 6.59 7.99
C ILE A 144 -10.25 7.64 8.24
N ILE A 145 -11.38 7.22 8.81
CA ILE A 145 -12.42 8.15 9.27
C ILE A 145 -11.89 8.96 10.44
N MET A 146 -11.92 10.29 10.32
CA MET A 146 -11.41 11.23 11.33
C MET A 146 -12.55 11.89 12.12
N SER A 147 -13.78 11.86 11.62
CA SER A 147 -14.94 12.37 12.32
C SER A 147 -15.45 11.37 13.36
N PRO A 148 -15.86 11.80 14.58
CA PRO A 148 -16.33 10.91 15.65
C PRO A 148 -17.43 9.94 15.21
N GLN A 149 -18.33 10.44 14.35
CA GLN A 149 -19.42 9.66 13.76
C GLN A 149 -19.75 10.23 12.38
N VAL A 150 -19.96 9.36 11.39
CA VAL A 150 -20.42 9.73 10.04
C VAL A 150 -21.38 8.67 9.51
N ASN A 151 -22.45 9.10 8.84
CA ASN A 151 -23.40 8.18 8.20
C ASN A 151 -22.99 7.94 6.76
N GLY A 152 -22.89 6.67 6.36
CA GLY A 152 -22.78 6.27 4.96
C GLY A 152 -24.12 6.45 4.26
N LYS A 153 -24.16 7.25 3.20
CA LYS A 153 -25.35 7.59 2.43
C LYS A 153 -25.50 6.71 1.19
N SER A 154 -26.72 6.51 0.71
CA SER A 154 -26.99 5.79 -0.56
C SER A 154 -26.66 6.57 -1.83
N SER A 155 -26.51 7.90 -1.72
CA SER A 155 -26.20 8.80 -2.83
C SER A 155 -25.26 9.92 -2.35
N PRO A 156 -24.52 10.60 -3.24
CA PRO A 156 -23.66 11.74 -2.92
C PRO A 156 -24.49 13.02 -2.64
N ASP A 157 -25.43 12.92 -1.70
CA ASP A 157 -26.29 14.00 -1.25
C ASP A 157 -26.64 13.82 0.23
N SER A 158 -26.69 14.94 0.94
CA SER A 158 -27.22 15.06 2.29
C SER A 158 -28.63 14.48 2.47
N SER A 159 -29.48 14.55 1.43
CA SER A 159 -30.83 13.98 1.45
C SER A 159 -30.87 12.47 1.20
N GLY A 160 -29.71 11.83 0.94
CA GLY A 160 -29.59 10.38 0.80
C GLY A 160 -30.03 9.65 2.06
N THR A 161 -30.53 8.43 1.89
CA THR A 161 -30.89 7.56 3.02
C THR A 161 -29.62 7.08 3.72
N ASP A 162 -29.64 7.09 5.06
CA ASP A 162 -28.55 6.51 5.87
C ASP A 162 -28.57 4.98 5.72
N LEU A 163 -27.45 4.41 5.25
CA LEU A 163 -27.26 2.97 5.08
C LEU A 163 -26.60 2.33 6.31
N PHE A 164 -25.58 2.99 6.86
CA PHE A 164 -24.83 2.56 8.02
C PHE A 164 -24.17 3.76 8.71
N VAL A 165 -23.68 3.52 9.93
CA VAL A 165 -22.96 4.50 10.73
C VAL A 165 -21.53 4.02 10.89
N LEU A 166 -20.57 4.91 10.67
CA LEU A 166 -19.15 4.69 10.95
C LEU A 166 -18.69 5.60 12.06
N HIS A 167 -17.70 5.13 12.81
CA HIS A 167 -17.01 5.87 13.84
C HIS A 167 -15.57 6.18 13.43
N GLU A 168 -14.97 7.10 14.16
CA GLU A 168 -13.58 7.48 13.96
C GLU A 168 -12.60 6.29 14.11
N GLY A 169 -11.51 6.33 13.36
CA GLY A 169 -10.50 5.27 13.33
C GLY A 169 -10.82 4.10 12.41
N THR A 170 -12.04 4.05 11.86
CA THR A 170 -12.43 3.03 10.88
C THR A 170 -11.66 3.23 9.57
N LYS A 171 -11.07 2.13 9.07
CA LYS A 171 -10.37 2.10 7.78
C LYS A 171 -11.35 1.77 6.67
N VAL A 172 -11.30 2.53 5.59
CA VAL A 172 -12.16 2.40 4.40
C VAL A 172 -11.35 2.51 3.12
N GLU A 173 -11.85 1.98 2.01
CA GLU A 173 -11.27 2.19 0.68
C GLU A 173 -12.13 3.17 -0.13
N ILE A 174 -11.52 4.18 -0.74
CA ILE A 174 -12.21 5.11 -1.64
C ILE A 174 -12.32 4.47 -3.02
N GLU A 175 -13.53 4.45 -3.60
CA GLU A 175 -13.81 3.93 -4.94
C GLU A 175 -14.04 5.03 -5.97
N ASP A 176 -14.80 6.06 -5.60
CA ASP A 176 -15.20 7.13 -6.51
C ASP A 176 -15.34 8.47 -5.77
N GLU A 177 -15.32 9.56 -6.53
CA GLU A 177 -15.40 10.94 -6.03
C GLU A 177 -16.38 11.75 -6.89
N VAL A 178 -17.39 12.33 -6.24
CA VAL A 178 -18.40 13.17 -6.87
C VAL A 178 -18.57 14.45 -6.06
N GLY A 179 -17.92 15.52 -6.52
CA GLY A 179 -17.92 16.80 -5.83
C GLY A 179 -17.26 16.67 -4.46
N GLU A 180 -17.99 16.99 -3.38
CA GLU A 180 -17.52 16.89 -1.99
C GLU A 180 -17.82 15.54 -1.33
N TRP A 181 -18.24 14.53 -2.11
CA TRP A 181 -18.61 13.21 -1.64
C TRP A 181 -17.68 12.14 -2.19
N LEU A 182 -17.33 11.19 -1.33
CA LEU A 182 -16.51 10.03 -1.65
C LEU A 182 -17.34 8.76 -1.47
N GLU A 183 -17.37 7.92 -2.50
CA GLU A 183 -17.90 6.57 -2.36
C GLU A 183 -16.82 5.71 -1.71
N ILE A 184 -17.17 5.10 -0.58
CA ILE A 184 -16.28 4.25 0.18
C ILE A 184 -16.78 2.81 0.18
N ARG A 185 -15.82 1.88 0.24
CA ARG A 185 -16.02 0.45 0.47
C ARG A 185 -15.51 0.09 1.86
N LEU A 186 -16.36 -0.61 2.61
CA LEU A 186 -16.04 -1.21 3.89
C LEU A 186 -15.39 -2.59 3.70
N SER A 187 -14.69 -3.08 4.72
CA SER A 187 -14.00 -4.39 4.67
C SER A 187 -14.95 -5.58 4.47
N ASP A 188 -16.23 -5.42 4.78
CA ASP A 188 -17.30 -6.42 4.56
C ASP A 188 -17.89 -6.38 3.13
N GLY A 189 -17.46 -5.42 2.31
CA GLY A 189 -17.92 -5.22 0.93
C GLY A 189 -19.08 -4.24 0.77
N ASN A 190 -19.65 -3.71 1.85
CA ASN A 190 -20.69 -2.69 1.79
C ASN A 190 -20.13 -1.37 1.25
N LYS A 191 -20.97 -0.63 0.52
CA LYS A 191 -20.62 0.67 -0.06
C LYS A 191 -21.55 1.77 0.40
N GLY A 192 -21.02 2.99 0.50
CA GLY A 192 -21.80 4.18 0.78
C GLY A 192 -21.02 5.46 0.54
N TRP A 193 -21.72 6.58 0.47
CA TRP A 193 -21.15 7.90 0.23
C TRP A 193 -20.95 8.64 1.55
N ILE A 194 -19.79 9.26 1.72
CA ILE A 194 -19.51 10.13 2.87
C ILE A 194 -18.87 11.46 2.42
N PRO A 195 -19.02 12.55 3.20
CA PRO A 195 -18.35 13.81 2.89
C PRO A 195 -16.82 13.69 2.94
N ALA A 196 -16.13 14.36 2.01
CA ALA A 196 -14.67 14.28 1.88
C ALA A 196 -13.90 14.80 3.11
N ASN A 197 -14.49 15.73 3.87
CA ASN A 197 -13.89 16.29 5.09
C ASN A 197 -13.93 15.34 6.30
N CYS A 198 -14.62 14.20 6.21
CA CYS A 198 -14.77 13.26 7.32
C CYS A 198 -13.62 12.25 7.41
N LEU A 199 -12.74 12.16 6.41
CA LEU A 199 -11.68 11.16 6.31
C LEU A 199 -10.33 11.79 5.97
N GLU A 200 -9.25 11.05 6.22
CA GLU A 200 -7.92 11.38 5.74
C GLU A 200 -7.29 10.17 5.02
N ILE A 201 -6.74 10.39 3.84
CA ILE A 201 -6.08 9.36 3.03
C ILE A 201 -4.75 8.97 3.69
N ILE A 202 -4.47 7.67 3.74
CA ILE A 202 -3.23 7.09 4.28
C ILE A 202 -2.04 7.46 3.38
#